data_AF-A0A2D9DHK9-F1
#
_entry.id   AF-A0A2D9DHK9-F1
#
_cell.length_a   1.000
_cell.length_b   1.000
_cell.length_c   1.000
_cell.angle_alpha   90.00
_cell.angle_beta   90.00
_cell.angle_gamma   90.00
#
_symmetry.space_group_name_H-M   'P 1'
#
loop_
_entity.id
_entity.type
_entity.pdbx_description
1 polymer ?
#
loop_
_entity_poly.entity_id
_entity_poly.type
_entity_poly.pdbx_seq_one_letter_code
_entity_poly.pdbx_strand_id
1 'polypeptide(L)' 'MPVFSFTNAEFLKNEINTPHPDYLEKIIAGLRETYQLTPVEIMTYLKDKEGILERPITKDLKKLINDTLSE' A
#
# COMPACT_ATOMS: atom_id res chain seq x y z
N MET A 1 36.73 -3.55 -10.81
CA MET A 1 35.85 -2.82 -9.87
C MET A 1 35.08 -3.85 -9.06
N PRO A 2 35.00 -3.75 -7.72
CA PRO A 2 34.08 -4.59 -6.98
C PRO A 2 32.65 -4.11 -7.21
N VAL A 3 31.74 -5.06 -7.44
CA VAL A 3 30.30 -4.82 -7.41
C VAL A 3 29.86 -5.00 -5.97
N PHE A 4 29.41 -3.92 -5.33
CA PHE A 4 28.78 -4.00 -4.01
C PHE A 4 27.31 -4.35 -4.20
N SER A 5 26.91 -5.58 -3.87
CA SER A 5 25.49 -5.94 -3.79
C SER A 5 25.01 -5.72 -2.35
N PHE A 6 24.21 -4.67 -2.15
CA PHE A 6 23.45 -4.46 -0.92
C PHE A 6 22.31 -5.49 -0.86
N THR A 7 22.66 -6.75 -0.63
CA THR A 7 21.69 -7.82 -0.41
C THR A 7 21.23 -7.74 1.05
N ASN A 8 20.58 -6.64 1.40
CA ASN A 8 20.17 -6.31 2.77
C ASN A 8 18.92 -7.11 3.23
N ALA A 9 18.66 -8.26 2.61
CA ALA A 9 17.49 -9.08 2.88
C ALA A 9 17.41 -9.56 4.33
N GLU A 10 18.56 -9.71 5.02
CA GLU A 10 18.58 -10.04 6.45
C GLU A 10 18.26 -8.84 7.36
N PHE A 11 18.59 -7.62 6.95
CA PHE A 11 18.35 -6.40 7.75
C PHE A 11 16.94 -5.83 7.57
N LEU A 12 16.28 -6.11 6.44
CA LEU A 12 14.94 -5.62 6.13
C LEU A 12 13.81 -6.52 6.64
N LYS A 13 14.12 -7.71 7.20
CA LYS A 13 13.10 -8.68 7.66
C LYS A 13 12.11 -8.11 8.68
N ASN A 14 12.53 -7.12 9.46
CA ASN A 14 11.70 -6.49 10.50
C ASN A 14 11.24 -5.08 10.11
N GLU A 15 11.67 -4.56 8.97
CA GLU A 15 11.27 -3.24 8.47
C GLU A 15 10.13 -3.39 7.47
N ILE A 16 8.90 -3.44 7.99
CA ILE A 16 7.72 -3.29 7.15
C ILE A 16 7.71 -1.83 6.66
N ASN A 17 8.16 -1.63 5.41
CA ASN A 17 8.12 -0.33 4.76
C ASN A 17 6.68 0.03 4.41
N THR A 18 6.32 1.30 4.63
CA THR A 18 5.04 1.82 4.17
C THR A 18 5.02 1.78 2.64
N PRO A 19 3.96 1.28 1.99
CA PRO A 19 3.90 1.23 0.54
C PRO A 19 3.95 2.63 -0.06
N HIS A 20 4.61 2.77 -1.20
CA HIS A 20 4.56 3.99 -1.98
C HIS A 20 3.11 4.25 -2.45
N PRO A 21 2.63 5.51 -2.48
CA PRO A 21 1.29 5.84 -2.95
C PRO A 21 0.93 5.21 -4.30
N ASP A 22 1.76 5.38 -5.32
CA ASP A 22 1.55 4.81 -6.67
C ASP A 22 1.35 3.28 -6.65
N TYR A 23 2.04 2.57 -5.76
CA TYR A 23 1.88 1.13 -5.63
C TYR A 23 0.54 0.78 -4.98
N LEU A 24 0.15 1.54 -3.96
CA LEU A 24 -1.13 1.36 -3.28
C LEU A 24 -2.31 1.70 -4.20
N GLU A 25 -2.18 2.69 -5.09
CA GLU A 25 -3.16 2.99 -6.14
C GLU A 25 -3.38 1.79 -7.06
N LYS A 26 -2.32 1.11 -7.51
CA LYS A 26 -2.45 -0.11 -8.32
C LYS A 26 -3.18 -1.23 -7.58
N ILE A 27 -2.94 -1.38 -6.28
CA ILE A 27 -3.67 -2.33 -5.45
C ILE A 27 -5.15 -1.94 -5.36
N ILE A 28 -5.45 -0.66 -5.10
CA ILE A 28 -6.83 -0.15 -5.00
C ILE A 28 -7.60 -0.38 -6.32
N ALA A 29 -6.99 -0.04 -7.46
CA ALA A 29 -7.58 -0.28 -8.78
C ALA A 29 -7.82 -1.78 -9.01
N GLY A 30 -6.84 -2.63 -8.74
CA GLY A 30 -6.99 -4.08 -8.90
C GLY A 30 -8.07 -4.69 -8.00
N LEU A 31 -8.22 -4.20 -6.76
CA LEU A 31 -9.29 -4.60 -5.85
C LEU A 31 -10.67 -4.21 -6.39
N ARG A 32 -10.80 -3.00 -6.95
CA ARG A 32 -12.03 -2.52 -7.58
C ARG A 32 -12.39 -3.34 -8.81
N GLU A 33 -11.44 -3.57 -9.70
CA GLU A 33 -11.67 -4.28 -10.97
C GLU A 33 -12.01 -5.76 -10.75
N THR A 34 -11.29 -6.42 -9.85
CA THR A 34 -11.40 -7.88 -9.66
C THR A 34 -12.61 -8.26 -8.80
N TYR A 35 -12.86 -7.48 -7.74
CA TYR A 35 -13.84 -7.83 -6.70
C TYR A 35 -15.01 -6.84 -6.62
N GLN A 36 -15.03 -5.80 -7.45
CA GLN A 36 -16.08 -4.77 -7.47
C GLN A 36 -16.30 -4.06 -6.13
N LEU A 37 -15.29 -4.07 -5.25
CA LEU A 37 -15.39 -3.49 -3.91
C LEU A 37 -15.68 -1.99 -3.98
N THR A 38 -16.54 -1.52 -3.08
CA THR A 38 -16.82 -0.11 -2.85
C THR A 38 -15.65 0.59 -2.15
N PRO A 39 -15.56 1.93 -2.19
CA PRO A 39 -14.53 2.67 -1.46
C PRO A 39 -14.48 2.33 0.04
N VAL A 40 -15.64 2.08 0.65
CA VAL A 40 -15.77 1.71 2.07
C VAL A 40 -15.21 0.31 2.35
N GLU A 41 -15.45 -0.64 1.46
CA GLU A 41 -14.92 -2.00 1.56
C GLU A 41 -13.41 -2.03 1.34
N ILE A 42 -12.90 -1.26 0.38
CA ILE A 42 -11.45 -1.12 0.14
C ILE A 42 -10.76 -0.49 1.34
N MET A 43 -11.33 0.56 1.92
CA MET A 43 -10.83 1.17 3.16
C MET A 43 -10.79 0.15 4.30
N THR A 44 -11.88 -0.61 4.46
CA THR A 44 -11.99 -1.64 5.51
C THR A 44 -10.98 -2.76 5.31
N TYR A 45 -10.70 -3.14 4.06
CA TYR A 45 -9.70 -4.15 3.74
C TYR A 45 -8.27 -3.70 4.01
N LEU A 46 -7.94 -2.44 3.68
CA LEU A 46 -6.57 -1.92 3.74
C LEU A 46 -6.16 -1.43 5.13
N LYS A 47 -7.08 -0.89 5.93
CA LYS A 47 -6.77 -0.27 7.24
C LYS A 47 -6.07 -1.20 8.23
N ASP A 48 -6.33 -2.52 8.13
CA ASP A 48 -5.82 -3.53 9.07
C ASP A 48 -4.58 -4.26 8.52
N LYS A 49 -4.05 -3.86 7.36
CA LYS A 49 -2.82 -4.45 6.80
C LYS A 49 -1.60 -3.90 7.54
N GLU A 50 -0.65 -4.77 7.92
CA GLU A 50 0.55 -4.38 8.68
C GLU A 50 1.40 -3.28 8.01
N GLY A 51 1.38 -3.20 6.67
CA GLY A 51 2.04 -2.13 5.91
C GLY A 51 1.36 -0.77 5.96
N ILE A 52 0.13 -0.71 6.48
CA ILE A 52 -0.73 0.48 6.54
C ILE A 52 -0.99 0.85 8.00
N LEU A 53 -1.34 -0.13 8.84
CA LEU A 53 -1.69 0.02 10.24
C LEU A 53 -0.61 0.81 11.00
N GLU A 54 -1.05 1.82 11.77
CA GLU A 54 -0.18 2.71 12.56
C GLU A 54 0.93 3.43 11.76
N ARG A 55 0.84 3.44 10.43
CA ARG A 55 1.75 4.18 9.54
C ARG A 55 1.16 5.53 9.10
N PRO A 56 2.01 6.51 8.71
CA PRO A 56 1.56 7.82 8.25
C PRO A 56 0.50 7.77 7.14
N ILE A 57 0.62 6.81 6.21
CA ILE A 57 -0.29 6.65 5.07
C ILE A 57 -1.75 6.38 5.47
N THR A 58 -2.00 5.87 6.69
CA THR A 58 -3.36 5.66 7.20
C THR A 58 -4.19 6.95 7.22
N LYS A 59 -3.55 8.09 7.47
CA LYS A 59 -4.24 9.40 7.50
C LYS A 59 -4.73 9.82 6.11
N ASP A 60 -3.94 9.50 5.09
CA ASP A 60 -4.20 9.88 3.69
C ASP A 60 -4.93 8.77 2.92
N LEU A 61 -5.06 7.57 3.49
CA LEU A 61 -5.65 6.39 2.84
C LEU A 61 -7.04 6.66 2.27
N LYS A 62 -7.89 7.35 3.02
CA LYS A 62 -9.24 7.70 2.56
C LYS A 62 -9.20 8.63 1.34
N LYS A 63 -8.27 9.59 1.34
CA LYS A 63 -8.09 10.51 0.21
C LYS A 63 -7.59 9.74 -1.00
N LEU A 64 -6.56 8.91 -0.82
CA LEU A 64 -5.98 8.09 -1.88
C LEU A 64 -7.03 7.20 -2.56
N ILE A 65 -7.85 6.48 -1.77
CA ILE A 65 -8.91 5.62 -2.31
C ILE A 65 -9.92 6.43 -3.13
N ASN A 66 -10.31 7.62 -2.67
CA ASN A 66 -11.23 8.46 -3.42
C ASN A 66 -10.59 8.98 -4.71
N ASP A 67 -9.34 9.44 -4.65
CA ASP A 67 -8.61 9.96 -5.81
C ASP A 67 -8.45 8.86 -6.88
N THR A 68 -8.08 7.64 -6.50
CA THR A 68 -7.93 6.50 -7.43
C THR A 68 -9.24 6.03 -8.06
N LEU A 69 -10.38 6.15 -7.35
CA LEU A 69 -11.68 5.63 -7.80
C LEU A 69 -12.58 6.71 -8.44
N SER A 70 -12.13 7.96 -8.45
CA SER A 70 -12.84 9.07 -9.10
C SER A 70 -12.39 9.29 -10.55
N GLU A 71 -11.31 8.64 -10.97
CA GLU A 71 -10.89 8.49 -12.38
C GLU A 71 -11.68 7.39 -13.10
#